data_AF-A0A0Q6K7C0-F1
#
_entry.id   AF-A0A0Q6K7C0-F1
#
_cell.length_a   1.000
_cell.length_b   1.000
_cell.length_c   1.000
_cell.angle_alpha   90.00
_cell.angle_beta   90.00
_cell.angle_gamma   90.00
#
_symmetry.space_group_name_H-M   'P 1'
#
loop_
_entity.id
_entity.type
_entity.pdbx_description
1 polymer ?
#
loop_
_entity_poly.entity_id
_entity_poly.type
_entity_poly.pdbx_seq_one_letter_code
_entity_poly.pdbx_strand_id
1 'polypeptide(L)'
;MAAAPGGRFALALPCLLLALAGAAQAQETRGLGLPPASGSQNPVLPPPSGSQYPVLPPQSGERYVPGVGGPFGEGAGRAPPPRVREGAGEVGVVGAISPATQPLAGPEIDRLDQIAPALRRCWSPPVLSGSETGVMATVRFSLRRDGSLFGQPRLSWSTKRTDAALRERFGRSIIEAVQGCTPLRLSPGLGASIAGRPFSIRFHGRVPGNERQI
;
A
#
# COMPACT_ATOMS: atom_id res chain seq x y z
N MET A 1 41.48 59.05 34.57
CA MET A 1 40.44 60.07 34.32
C MET A 1 39.17 59.32 33.95
N ALA A 2 38.38 58.91 34.95
CA ALA A 2 37.26 59.66 35.55
C ALA A 2 35.98 59.50 34.69
N ALA A 3 34.78 59.20 35.19
CA ALA A 3 34.29 58.75 36.49
C ALA A 3 32.83 58.29 36.26
N ALA A 4 32.37 57.24 36.95
CA ALA A 4 30.95 57.04 37.24
C ALA A 4 30.56 57.91 38.45
N PRO A 5 29.29 58.30 38.59
CA PRO A 5 28.44 57.73 39.66
C PRO A 5 26.99 57.51 39.15
N GLY A 6 26.11 56.67 39.70
CA GLY A 6 25.97 56.15 41.06
C GLY A 6 24.79 56.84 41.78
N GLY A 7 23.71 56.08 42.08
CA GLY A 7 22.61 56.47 43.00
C GLY A 7 21.23 56.01 42.50
N ARG A 8 20.65 54.86 42.93
CA ARG A 8 20.05 54.46 44.23
C ARG A 8 18.91 55.38 44.70
N PHE A 9 17.68 54.85 44.81
CA PHE A 9 16.88 54.87 46.04
C PHE A 9 15.72 53.86 45.96
N ALA A 10 15.54 53.17 47.09
CA ALA A 10 14.56 52.12 47.38
C ALA A 10 13.26 52.71 47.96
N LEU A 11 12.31 51.83 48.29
CA LEU A 11 11.04 51.97 49.07
C LEU A 11 9.79 51.92 48.18
N ALA A 12 8.68 51.28 48.53
CA ALA A 12 8.34 50.28 49.54
C ALA A 12 6.92 49.79 49.17
N LEU A 13 6.59 48.59 49.66
CA LEU A 13 5.32 47.84 49.62
C LEU A 13 4.03 48.69 49.86
N PRO A 14 2.85 48.24 49.40
CA PRO A 14 2.16 47.23 50.20
C PRO A 14 1.43 46.09 49.47
N CYS A 15 1.45 44.96 50.16
CA CYS A 15 0.47 43.88 50.21
C CYS A 15 -0.94 44.21 49.70
N LEU A 16 -1.48 43.33 48.84
CA LEU A 16 -2.85 42.88 49.00
C LEU A 16 -2.93 41.37 48.80
N LEU A 17 -3.05 40.68 49.92
CA LEU A 17 -3.40 39.28 50.06
C LEU A 17 -4.83 39.06 49.54
N LEU A 18 -5.01 38.20 48.55
CA LEU A 18 -6.28 37.51 48.34
C LEU A 18 -6.01 36.01 48.38
N ALA A 19 -6.03 35.50 49.62
CA ALA A 19 -6.24 34.10 49.92
C ALA A 19 -7.70 33.76 49.56
N LEU A 20 -7.89 33.04 48.46
CA LEU A 20 -9.08 32.21 48.27
C LEU A 20 -8.64 30.77 48.35
N ALA A 21 -8.75 30.25 49.57
CA ALA A 21 -8.68 28.84 49.90
C ALA A 21 -9.82 28.10 49.17
N GLY A 22 -9.54 27.64 47.95
CA GLY A 22 -10.30 26.55 47.35
C GLY A 22 -9.71 25.25 47.86
N ALA A 23 -10.29 24.71 48.93
CA ALA A 23 -9.94 23.39 49.43
C ALA A 23 -10.08 22.37 48.28
N ALA A 24 -8.94 21.79 47.89
CA ALA A 24 -8.92 20.55 47.13
C ALA A 24 -9.68 19.51 47.94
N GLN A 25 -10.95 19.28 47.60
CA GLN A 25 -11.71 18.16 48.10
C GLN A 25 -11.12 16.91 47.44
N ALA A 26 -10.13 16.32 48.10
CA ALA A 26 -9.76 14.93 47.89
C ALA A 26 -11.03 14.11 48.15
N GLN A 27 -11.61 13.54 47.09
CA GLN A 27 -12.74 12.65 47.24
C GLN A 27 -12.28 11.41 48.00
N GLU A 28 -12.70 11.39 49.26
CA GLU A 28 -12.53 10.31 50.22
C GLU A 28 -13.08 9.01 49.62
N THR A 29 -12.17 8.15 49.15
CA THR A 29 -12.46 6.77 48.75
C THR A 29 -12.73 5.93 49.99
N ARG A 30 -13.90 6.15 50.62
CA ARG A 30 -14.46 5.28 51.66
C ARG A 30 -15.69 4.59 51.09
N GLY A 31 -15.42 3.53 50.36
CA GLY A 31 -16.42 2.58 49.86
C GLY A 31 -15.77 1.21 49.76
N LEU A 32 -15.21 0.74 50.87
CA LEU A 32 -14.67 -0.62 51.00
C LEU A 32 -15.77 -1.60 50.57
N GLY A 33 -15.45 -2.43 49.57
CA GLY A 33 -16.34 -3.44 49.01
C GLY A 33 -16.82 -4.42 50.07
N LEU A 34 -17.97 -4.12 50.66
CA LEU A 34 -18.78 -5.10 51.36
C LEU A 34 -19.59 -5.86 50.31
N PRO A 35 -19.49 -7.20 50.21
CA PRO A 35 -20.38 -7.96 49.35
C PRO A 35 -21.83 -7.82 49.87
N PRO A 36 -22.84 -7.82 48.97
CA PRO A 36 -24.23 -7.84 49.39
C PRO A 36 -24.51 -9.09 50.23
N ALA A 37 -25.46 -8.99 51.18
CA ALA A 37 -25.84 -10.08 52.05
C ALA A 37 -26.24 -11.31 51.22
N SER A 38 -25.63 -12.47 51.52
CA SER A 38 -25.92 -13.76 50.90
C SER A 38 -27.38 -14.15 51.10
N GLY A 39 -28.23 -13.75 50.15
CA GLY A 39 -29.59 -14.27 49.97
C GLY A 39 -29.59 -15.33 48.88
N SER A 40 -29.80 -16.59 49.26
CA SER A 40 -30.17 -17.72 48.40
C SER A 40 -29.33 -17.93 47.12
N GLN A 41 -28.09 -18.38 47.26
CA GLN A 41 -27.43 -19.13 46.18
C GLN A 41 -28.01 -20.54 46.15
N ASN A 42 -29.07 -20.73 45.36
CA ASN A 42 -29.50 -22.07 44.97
C ASN A 42 -28.39 -22.65 44.07
N PRO A 43 -27.69 -23.73 44.45
CA PRO A 43 -26.64 -24.29 43.61
C PRO A 43 -27.27 -24.77 42.30
N VAL A 44 -26.87 -24.17 41.18
CA VAL A 44 -27.18 -24.70 39.85
C VAL A 44 -26.43 -26.03 39.73
N LEU A 45 -27.10 -27.13 40.03
CA LEU A 45 -26.60 -28.46 39.72
C LEU A 45 -26.52 -28.58 38.19
N PRO A 46 -25.41 -29.08 37.62
CA PRO A 46 -25.37 -29.40 36.21
C PRO A 46 -26.43 -30.47 35.90
N PRO A 47 -27.09 -30.42 34.72
CA PRO A 47 -28.01 -31.47 34.31
C PRO A 47 -27.28 -32.83 34.23
N PRO A 48 -27.96 -33.95 34.51
CA PRO A 48 -27.35 -35.28 34.48
C PRO A 48 -26.75 -35.57 33.10
N SER A 49 -25.52 -36.09 33.07
CA SER A 49 -24.67 -36.35 31.90
C SER A 49 -25.17 -37.46 30.95
N GLY A 50 -26.46 -37.50 30.64
CA GLY A 50 -27.10 -38.54 29.81
C GLY A 50 -27.61 -38.07 28.45
N SER A 51 -27.55 -36.78 28.14
CA SER A 51 -28.08 -36.23 26.88
C SER A 51 -27.09 -35.35 26.12
N GLN A 52 -25.79 -35.56 26.33
CA GLN A 52 -24.79 -35.10 25.37
C GLN A 52 -24.80 -36.04 24.16
N TYR A 53 -25.77 -35.86 23.26
CA TYR A 53 -25.57 -36.30 21.88
C TYR A 53 -24.40 -35.47 21.36
N PRO A 54 -23.24 -36.06 21.04
CA PRO A 54 -22.22 -35.33 20.31
C PRO A 54 -22.90 -34.91 19.01
N VAL A 55 -22.92 -33.61 18.71
CA VAL A 55 -23.26 -33.15 17.36
C VAL A 55 -22.14 -33.67 16.48
N LEU A 56 -22.32 -34.90 15.98
CA LEU A 56 -21.48 -35.44 14.94
C LEU A 56 -21.65 -34.50 13.74
N PRO A 57 -20.56 -34.04 13.11
CA PRO A 57 -20.67 -33.29 11.87
C PRO A 57 -21.51 -34.12 10.88
N PRO A 58 -22.34 -33.49 10.04
CA PRO A 58 -23.04 -34.22 9.00
C PRO A 58 -22.01 -35.04 8.19
N GLN A 59 -22.37 -36.28 7.86
CA GLN A 59 -21.48 -37.22 7.16
C GLN A 59 -21.10 -36.73 5.75
N SER A 60 -21.76 -35.69 5.24
CA SER A 60 -21.32 -34.94 4.07
C SER A 60 -20.25 -33.95 4.50
N GLY A 61 -19.03 -34.08 3.95
CA GLY A 61 -17.84 -33.26 4.22
C GLY A 61 -17.96 -31.77 3.87
N GLU A 62 -19.10 -31.15 4.14
CA GLU A 62 -19.34 -29.72 4.09
C GLU A 62 -18.74 -29.09 5.35
N ARG A 63 -17.80 -28.17 5.14
CA ARG A 63 -17.21 -27.35 6.19
C ARG A 63 -18.29 -26.48 6.81
N TYR A 64 -18.38 -26.45 8.13
CA TYR A 64 -19.18 -25.48 8.86
C TYR A 64 -18.73 -24.05 8.50
N VAL A 65 -19.64 -23.25 7.92
CA VAL A 65 -19.41 -21.84 7.61
C VAL A 65 -20.11 -21.01 8.69
N PRO A 66 -19.37 -20.31 9.58
CA PRO A 66 -19.98 -19.46 10.59
C PRO A 66 -20.82 -18.36 9.94
N GLY A 67 -22.08 -18.22 10.37
CA GLY A 67 -22.97 -17.14 9.92
C GLY A 67 -23.94 -17.48 8.79
N VAL A 68 -24.03 -18.75 8.36
CA VAL A 68 -25.06 -19.21 7.42
C VAL A 68 -25.93 -20.26 8.12
N GLY A 69 -27.22 -19.97 8.27
CA GLY A 69 -28.24 -20.97 8.67
C GLY A 69 -28.43 -21.24 10.17
N GLY A 70 -27.98 -20.36 11.07
CA GLY A 70 -28.36 -20.38 12.48
C GLY A 70 -29.45 -19.36 12.82
N PRO A 71 -30.11 -19.43 13.99
CA PRO A 71 -31.17 -18.49 14.42
C PRO A 71 -30.70 -17.03 14.57
N PHE A 72 -29.40 -16.76 14.41
CA PHE A 72 -28.78 -15.44 14.42
C PHE A 72 -28.22 -15.02 13.04
N GLY A 73 -28.43 -15.83 12.00
CA GLY A 73 -27.87 -15.64 10.65
C GLY A 73 -28.81 -14.89 9.72
N GLU A 74 -29.20 -13.67 10.07
CA GLU A 74 -29.91 -12.79 9.14
C GLU A 74 -28.86 -12.06 8.28
N GLY A 75 -28.53 -12.64 7.13
CA GLY A 75 -27.61 -11.99 6.20
C GLY A 75 -27.47 -12.75 4.90
N ALA A 76 -27.79 -12.09 3.78
CA ALA A 76 -27.41 -12.53 2.46
C ALA A 76 -25.93 -12.93 2.47
N GLY A 77 -25.60 -14.12 1.94
CA GLY A 77 -24.25 -14.68 1.97
C GLY A 77 -23.23 -13.60 1.64
N ARG A 78 -22.24 -13.42 2.53
CA ARG A 78 -21.21 -12.40 2.35
C ARG A 78 -20.62 -12.60 0.96
N ALA A 79 -20.75 -11.58 0.10
CA ALA A 79 -20.14 -11.62 -1.22
C ALA A 79 -18.69 -12.09 -1.04
N PRO A 80 -18.20 -13.03 -1.89
CA PRO A 80 -16.80 -13.43 -1.82
C PRO A 80 -15.98 -12.14 -1.77
N PRO A 81 -14.94 -12.06 -0.90
CA PRO A 81 -14.12 -10.86 -0.85
C PRO A 81 -13.76 -10.53 -2.31
N PRO A 82 -13.91 -9.25 -2.73
CA PRO A 82 -13.52 -8.89 -4.09
C PRO A 82 -12.14 -9.50 -4.29
N ARG A 83 -11.97 -10.31 -5.35
CA ARG A 83 -10.65 -10.88 -5.65
C ARG A 83 -9.70 -9.70 -5.58
N VAL A 84 -8.84 -9.69 -4.55
CA VAL A 84 -7.80 -8.70 -4.45
C VAL A 84 -7.04 -8.92 -5.74
N ARG A 85 -7.20 -8.01 -6.72
CA ARG A 85 -6.31 -8.00 -7.87
C ARG A 85 -4.93 -8.02 -7.25
N GLU A 86 -4.15 -9.07 -7.49
CA GLU A 86 -2.76 -9.12 -7.10
C GLU A 86 -2.15 -7.78 -7.51
N GLY A 87 -1.90 -6.87 -6.55
CA GLY A 87 -1.64 -5.46 -6.88
C GLY A 87 -2.42 -4.40 -6.08
N ALA A 88 -3.10 -4.70 -4.97
CA ALA A 88 -3.68 -3.64 -4.11
C ALA A 88 -2.64 -2.65 -3.52
N GLY A 89 -1.32 -2.93 -3.66
CA GLY A 89 -0.21 -2.00 -3.40
C GLY A 89 0.58 -1.57 -4.66
N GLU A 90 0.11 -1.92 -5.86
CA GLU A 90 0.75 -1.59 -7.13
C GLU A 90 0.36 -0.17 -7.56
N VAL A 91 1.36 0.63 -7.91
CA VAL A 91 1.07 1.81 -8.74
C VAL A 91 0.63 1.25 -10.08
N GLY A 92 -0.62 1.51 -10.47
CA GLY A 92 -1.15 1.13 -11.79
C GLY A 92 -0.22 1.61 -12.92
N VAL A 93 -0.50 1.23 -14.17
CA VAL A 93 0.41 1.50 -15.30
C VAL A 93 0.89 2.95 -15.29
N VAL A 94 2.18 3.12 -14.99
CA VAL A 94 2.82 4.40 -14.67
C VAL A 94 3.15 5.20 -15.93
N GLY A 95 3.22 4.51 -17.07
CA GLY A 95 3.44 5.14 -18.36
C GLY A 95 3.38 4.14 -19.50
N ALA A 96 3.47 4.68 -20.71
CA ALA A 96 3.58 3.93 -21.94
C ALA A 96 4.81 4.36 -22.73
N ILE A 97 5.49 3.40 -23.35
CA ILE A 97 6.64 3.61 -24.21
C ILE A 97 6.31 3.08 -25.60
N SER A 98 6.56 3.89 -26.62
CA SER A 98 6.44 3.54 -28.03
C SER A 98 7.71 3.98 -28.77
N PRO A 99 7.95 3.54 -30.01
CA PRO A 99 9.10 3.97 -30.78
C PRO A 99 9.16 5.49 -30.98
N ALA A 100 8.00 6.17 -31.01
CA ALA A 100 7.90 7.63 -31.14
C ALA A 100 7.99 8.38 -29.79
N THR A 101 8.01 7.68 -28.65
CA THR A 101 8.22 8.33 -27.36
C THR A 101 9.57 9.05 -27.38
N GLN A 102 9.56 10.35 -27.06
CA GLN A 102 10.79 11.13 -26.95
C GLN A 102 11.58 10.64 -25.73
N PRO A 103 12.88 10.36 -25.87
CA PRO A 103 13.73 10.10 -24.72
C PRO A 103 13.75 11.33 -23.81
N LEU A 104 13.90 11.11 -22.50
CA LEU A 104 14.04 12.21 -21.54
C LEU A 104 15.17 13.16 -21.99
N ALA A 105 15.05 14.46 -21.76
CA ALA A 105 16.13 15.43 -21.91
C ALA A 105 16.66 15.77 -20.51
N GLY A 106 17.79 15.19 -20.11
CA GLY A 106 18.39 15.43 -18.78
C GLY A 106 18.86 14.17 -18.05
N PRO A 107 19.91 14.25 -17.22
CA PRO A 107 20.49 13.07 -16.59
C PRO A 107 19.64 12.53 -15.44
N GLU A 108 18.91 13.40 -14.71
CA GLU A 108 18.18 13.06 -13.48
C GLU A 108 16.67 12.92 -13.72
N ILE A 109 16.05 12.02 -12.97
CA ILE A 109 14.62 11.71 -12.99
C ILE A 109 14.03 12.08 -11.62
N ASP A 110 13.22 13.12 -11.59
CA ASP A 110 12.58 13.61 -10.35
C ASP A 110 11.08 13.32 -10.33
N ARG A 111 10.49 13.01 -11.49
CA ARG A 111 9.07 12.71 -11.61
C ARG A 111 8.80 11.31 -12.14
N LEU A 112 7.68 10.75 -11.70
CA LEU A 112 7.26 9.42 -12.09
C LEU A 112 7.00 9.30 -13.61
N ASP A 113 6.48 10.34 -14.26
CA ASP A 113 6.24 10.38 -15.71
C ASP A 113 7.53 10.38 -16.55
N GLN A 114 8.67 10.74 -15.95
CA GLN A 114 9.97 10.76 -16.63
C GLN A 114 10.63 9.37 -16.71
N ILE A 115 10.15 8.38 -15.96
CA ILE A 115 10.72 7.02 -15.96
C ILE A 115 10.56 6.35 -17.33
N ALA A 116 9.37 6.47 -17.95
CA ALA A 116 9.13 5.88 -19.26
C ALA A 116 10.02 6.49 -20.37
N PRO A 117 10.11 7.82 -20.50
CA PRO A 117 11.09 8.50 -21.36
C PRO A 117 12.56 8.18 -21.05
N ALA A 118 12.90 7.91 -19.79
CA ALA A 118 14.27 7.50 -19.44
C ALA A 118 14.59 6.09 -19.95
N LEU A 119 13.69 5.12 -19.73
CA LEU A 119 13.83 3.76 -20.24
C LEU A 119 13.83 3.68 -21.77
N ARG A 120 13.13 4.60 -22.43
CA ARG A 120 13.12 4.71 -23.90
C ARG A 120 14.53 4.89 -24.48
N ARG A 121 15.49 5.45 -23.73
CA ARG A 121 16.88 5.64 -24.17
C ARG A 121 17.60 4.32 -24.46
N CYS A 122 17.37 3.28 -23.66
CA CYS A 122 18.03 1.99 -23.81
C CYS A 122 17.22 1.00 -24.63
N TRP A 123 15.94 1.30 -24.87
CA TRP A 123 15.07 0.38 -25.58
C TRP A 123 15.24 0.50 -27.11
N SER A 124 15.70 -0.59 -27.71
CA SER A 124 15.71 -0.79 -29.16
C SER A 124 14.52 -1.66 -29.55
N PRO A 125 13.50 -1.13 -30.24
CA PRO A 125 12.33 -1.90 -30.64
C PRO A 125 12.75 -2.94 -31.71
N PRO A 126 12.34 -4.21 -31.58
CA PRO A 126 12.64 -5.21 -32.60
C PRO A 126 11.93 -4.87 -33.91
N VAL A 127 12.54 -5.25 -35.03
CA VAL A 127 11.93 -5.07 -36.36
C VAL A 127 10.63 -5.86 -36.43
N LEU A 128 9.52 -5.14 -36.61
CA LEU A 128 8.20 -5.72 -36.80
C LEU A 128 7.94 -5.84 -38.30
N SER A 129 8.15 -7.03 -38.86
CA SER A 129 7.81 -7.33 -40.26
C SER A 129 6.31 -7.63 -40.39
N GLY A 130 5.58 -6.88 -41.21
CA GLY A 130 4.21 -7.22 -41.65
C GLY A 130 3.05 -6.50 -40.94
N SER A 131 1.88 -7.16 -40.95
CA SER A 131 0.58 -6.68 -40.45
C SER A 131 0.40 -6.79 -38.93
N GLU A 132 1.44 -7.18 -38.19
CA GLU A 132 1.40 -7.30 -36.73
C GLU A 132 1.52 -5.92 -36.07
N THR A 133 0.47 -5.11 -36.25
CA THR A 133 0.43 -3.68 -35.94
C THR A 133 0.14 -3.38 -34.47
N GLY A 134 -0.04 -4.39 -33.62
CA GLY A 134 -0.56 -4.24 -32.25
C GLY A 134 0.21 -4.99 -31.17
N VAL A 135 1.50 -5.33 -31.38
CA VAL A 135 2.27 -5.98 -30.32
C VAL A 135 2.45 -5.03 -29.14
N MET A 136 1.91 -5.44 -28.01
CA MET A 136 1.95 -4.68 -26.77
C MET A 136 2.29 -5.62 -25.63
N ALA A 137 3.09 -5.14 -24.69
CA ALA A 137 3.40 -5.89 -23.49
C ALA A 137 3.55 -4.94 -22.29
N THR A 138 3.25 -5.42 -21.09
CA THR A 138 3.41 -4.67 -19.85
C THR A 138 4.47 -5.37 -19.01
N VAL A 139 5.49 -4.62 -18.61
CA VAL A 139 6.53 -5.10 -17.70
C VAL A 139 6.27 -4.51 -16.32
N ARG A 140 6.42 -5.35 -15.30
CA ARG A 140 6.35 -5.00 -13.90
C ARG A 140 7.72 -5.15 -13.28
N PHE A 141 8.16 -4.12 -12.57
CA PHE A 141 9.43 -4.13 -11.85
C PHE A 141 9.39 -3.15 -10.67
N SER A 142 10.38 -3.27 -9.80
CA SER A 142 10.59 -2.37 -8.67
C SER A 142 11.99 -1.80 -8.74
N LEU A 143 12.18 -0.60 -8.21
CA LEU A 143 13.48 0.05 -8.10
C LEU A 143 13.86 0.23 -6.63
N ARG A 144 15.15 0.32 -6.36
CA ARG A 144 15.71 0.77 -5.08
C ARG A 144 15.82 2.29 -5.05
N ARG A 145 16.18 2.86 -3.90
CA ARG A 145 16.35 4.32 -3.75
C ARG A 145 17.46 4.90 -4.65
N ASP A 146 18.44 4.07 -4.99
CA ASP A 146 19.58 4.41 -5.86
C ASP A 146 19.26 4.21 -7.36
N GLY A 147 18.03 3.79 -7.68
CA GLY A 147 17.58 3.50 -9.03
C GLY A 147 18.07 2.19 -9.62
N SER A 148 18.73 1.34 -8.82
CA SER A 148 19.01 -0.05 -9.21
C SER A 148 17.74 -0.91 -9.17
N LEU A 149 17.72 -2.02 -9.91
CA LEU A 149 16.59 -2.94 -9.91
C LEU A 149 16.44 -3.63 -8.55
N PHE A 150 15.20 -3.64 -8.06
CA PHE A 150 14.80 -4.45 -6.92
C PHE A 150 14.08 -5.71 -7.40
N GLY A 151 14.84 -6.80 -7.52
CA GLY A 151 14.35 -8.06 -8.08
C GLY A 151 14.43 -8.12 -9.60
N GLN A 152 13.81 -9.16 -10.18
CA GLN A 152 13.81 -9.37 -11.62
C GLN A 152 12.60 -8.68 -12.26
N PRO A 153 12.77 -7.90 -13.35
CA PRO A 153 11.65 -7.42 -14.14
C PRO A 153 10.89 -8.60 -14.74
N ARG A 154 9.55 -8.55 -14.71
CA ARG A 154 8.69 -9.63 -15.21
C ARG A 154 7.66 -9.07 -16.18
N LEU A 155 7.37 -9.82 -17.24
CA LEU A 155 6.29 -9.51 -18.16
C LEU A 155 4.95 -9.89 -17.50
N SER A 156 4.13 -8.91 -17.13
CA SER A 156 2.83 -9.14 -16.48
C SER A 156 1.72 -9.40 -17.49
N TRP A 157 1.86 -8.83 -18.70
CA TRP A 157 0.88 -9.01 -19.77
C TRP A 157 1.53 -8.87 -21.14
N SER A 158 1.02 -9.62 -22.12
CA SER A 158 1.34 -9.42 -23.54
C SER A 158 0.07 -9.63 -24.38
N THR A 159 -0.01 -8.96 -25.52
CA THR A 159 -1.11 -9.18 -26.46
C THR A 159 -1.10 -10.63 -26.93
N LYS A 160 -2.28 -11.27 -27.03
CA LYS A 160 -2.38 -12.67 -27.47
C LYS A 160 -2.49 -12.82 -28.99
N ARG A 161 -2.83 -11.74 -29.70
CA ARG A 161 -3.19 -11.75 -31.13
C ARG A 161 -1.98 -11.73 -32.08
N THR A 162 -0.80 -12.06 -31.57
CA THR A 162 0.49 -11.91 -32.26
C THR A 162 1.27 -13.22 -32.15
N ASP A 163 2.10 -13.50 -33.16
CA ASP A 163 2.96 -14.68 -33.19
C ASP A 163 3.73 -14.89 -31.87
N ALA A 164 3.83 -16.15 -31.44
CA ALA A 164 4.45 -16.50 -30.18
C ALA A 164 5.95 -16.16 -30.15
N ALA A 165 6.66 -16.39 -31.24
CA ALA A 165 8.08 -16.09 -31.32
C ALA A 165 8.31 -14.56 -31.35
N LEU A 166 7.44 -13.79 -32.02
CA LEU A 166 7.50 -12.33 -31.93
C LEU A 166 7.26 -11.82 -30.51
N ARG A 167 6.25 -12.34 -29.79
CA ARG A 167 5.98 -11.94 -28.40
C ARG A 167 7.16 -12.24 -27.49
N GLU A 168 7.83 -13.37 -27.67
CA GLU A 168 9.00 -13.72 -26.88
C GLU A 168 10.18 -12.78 -27.16
N ARG A 169 10.50 -12.54 -28.45
CA ARG A 169 11.54 -11.57 -28.84
C ARG A 169 11.25 -10.16 -28.31
N PHE A 170 9.99 -9.73 -28.40
CA PHE A 170 9.55 -8.44 -27.89
C PHE A 170 9.66 -8.34 -26.36
N GLY A 171 9.21 -9.38 -25.65
CA GLY A 171 9.35 -9.47 -24.19
C GLY A 171 10.81 -9.42 -23.76
N ARG A 172 11.70 -10.15 -24.45
CA ARG A 172 13.13 -10.16 -24.17
C ARG A 172 13.78 -8.78 -24.36
N SER A 173 13.49 -8.11 -25.49
CA SER A 173 13.94 -6.73 -25.75
C SER A 173 13.53 -5.75 -24.65
N ILE A 174 12.31 -5.88 -24.10
CA ILE A 174 11.85 -5.02 -22.99
C ILE A 174 12.65 -5.30 -21.71
N ILE A 175 12.85 -6.57 -21.37
CA ILE A 175 13.59 -6.96 -20.17
C ILE A 175 15.04 -6.50 -20.26
N GLU A 176 15.69 -6.71 -21.41
CA GLU A 176 17.05 -6.24 -21.69
C GLU A 176 17.16 -4.72 -21.61
N ALA A 177 16.18 -3.98 -22.13
CA ALA A 177 16.17 -2.53 -22.04
C ALA A 177 16.05 -2.03 -20.59
N VAL A 178 15.19 -2.65 -19.78
CA VAL A 178 15.06 -2.28 -18.36
C VAL A 178 16.35 -2.58 -17.61
N GLN A 179 16.96 -3.75 -17.84
CA GLN A 179 18.23 -4.12 -17.22
C GLN A 179 19.38 -3.20 -17.65
N GLY A 180 19.49 -2.91 -18.94
CA GLY A 180 20.55 -2.07 -19.50
C GLY A 180 20.44 -0.58 -19.14
N CYS A 181 19.24 -0.09 -18.82
CA CYS A 181 19.04 1.29 -18.37
C CYS A 181 19.23 1.47 -16.85
N THR A 182 19.36 0.40 -16.08
CA THR A 182 19.53 0.48 -14.63
C THR A 182 21.02 0.40 -14.26
N PRO A 183 21.51 1.23 -13.33
CA PRO A 183 20.75 2.09 -12.42
C PRO A 183 20.25 3.40 -13.05
N LEU A 184 18.97 3.72 -12.81
CA LEU A 184 18.38 5.00 -13.21
C LEU A 184 18.84 6.11 -12.26
N ARG A 185 19.18 7.29 -12.77
CA ARG A 185 19.56 8.43 -11.92
C ARG A 185 18.31 9.10 -11.36
N LEU A 186 17.79 8.55 -10.27
CA LEU A 186 16.63 9.10 -9.56
C LEU A 186 17.05 10.24 -8.64
N SER A 187 16.20 11.26 -8.51
CA SER A 187 16.36 12.26 -7.45
C SER A 187 16.20 11.59 -6.07
N PRO A 188 16.81 12.13 -5.01
CA PRO A 188 16.67 11.59 -3.66
C PRO A 188 15.21 11.51 -3.17
N GLY A 189 14.40 12.50 -3.55
CA GLY A 189 12.97 12.56 -3.20
C GLY A 189 12.16 11.50 -3.92
N LEU A 190 12.33 11.38 -5.24
CA LEU A 190 11.63 10.36 -6.03
C LEU A 190 12.06 8.96 -5.60
N GLY A 191 13.36 8.71 -5.50
CA GLY A 191 13.92 7.42 -5.12
C GLY A 191 13.40 6.93 -3.76
N ALA A 192 13.27 7.82 -2.77
CA ALA A 192 12.66 7.49 -1.48
C ALA A 192 11.17 7.12 -1.59
N SER A 193 10.43 7.79 -2.48
CA SER A 193 8.97 7.59 -2.64
C SER A 193 8.59 6.32 -3.42
N ILE A 194 9.46 5.84 -4.31
CA ILE A 194 9.19 4.67 -5.17
C ILE A 194 9.98 3.41 -4.78
N ALA A 195 10.95 3.53 -3.87
CA ALA A 195 11.79 2.40 -3.47
C ALA A 195 10.97 1.20 -2.98
N GLY A 196 11.22 0.03 -3.56
CA GLY A 196 10.56 -1.23 -3.22
C GLY A 196 9.11 -1.35 -3.71
N ARG A 197 8.54 -0.30 -4.30
CA ARG A 197 7.16 -0.30 -4.80
C ARG A 197 7.15 -0.85 -6.22
N PRO A 198 6.36 -1.89 -6.51
CA PRO A 198 6.23 -2.39 -7.86
C PRO A 198 5.37 -1.45 -8.68
N PHE A 199 5.84 -1.17 -9.89
CA PHE A 199 5.08 -0.42 -10.88
C PHE A 199 5.17 -1.09 -12.24
N SER A 200 4.16 -0.80 -13.07
CA SER A 200 4.00 -1.39 -14.38
C SER A 200 4.15 -0.35 -15.49
N ILE A 201 4.87 -0.67 -16.56
CA ILE A 201 5.01 0.19 -17.75
C ILE A 201 4.60 -0.61 -18.98
N ARG A 202 3.84 0.02 -19.87
CA ARG A 202 3.37 -0.61 -21.10
C ARG A 202 4.26 -0.22 -22.28
N PHE A 203 4.74 -1.21 -23.01
CA PHE A 203 5.51 -1.05 -24.23
C PHE A 203 4.63 -1.36 -25.44
N HIS A 204 4.66 -0.49 -26.43
CA HIS A 204 3.96 -0.61 -27.70
C HIS A 204 5.01 -0.81 -28.79
N GLY A 205 4.96 -1.89 -29.57
CA GLY A 205 5.97 -2.14 -30.60
C GLY A 205 5.90 -1.20 -31.80
N ARG A 206 4.76 -0.54 -32.00
CA ARG A 206 4.56 0.54 -32.98
C ARG A 206 3.94 1.74 -32.27
N VAL A 207 4.02 2.92 -32.89
CA VAL A 207 3.23 4.09 -32.48
C VAL A 207 1.77 3.65 -32.33
N PRO A 208 1.12 3.90 -31.17
CA PRO A 208 -0.28 3.55 -30.99
C PRO A 208 -1.09 4.21 -32.09
N GLY A 209 -1.73 3.40 -32.94
CA GLY A 209 -2.79 3.89 -33.80
C GLY A 209 -3.90 4.42 -32.90
N ASN A 210 -4.46 5.56 -33.25
CA ASN A 210 -5.62 6.22 -32.64
C ASN A 210 -6.93 5.39 -32.68
N GLU A 211 -6.86 4.10 -33.01
CA GLU A 211 -7.99 3.19 -33.01
C GLU A 211 -8.34 2.85 -31.54
N ARG A 212 -9.42 3.47 -31.03
CA ARG A 212 -9.98 3.13 -29.72
C ARG A 212 -10.23 1.61 -29.69
N GLN A 213 -9.71 0.94 -28.67
CA GLN A 213 -10.17 -0.40 -28.30
C GLN A 213 -11.67 -0.32 -27.97
N ILE A 214 -12.49 -0.79 -28.91
CA ILE A 214 -13.94 -0.98 -28.75
C ILE A 214 -14.17 -2.27 -27.98
#